data_AF-A0A7J8ZAL3-F1
#
_entry.id   AF-A0A7J8ZAL3-F1
#
_cell.length_a   1.000
_cell.length_b   1.000
_cell.length_c   1.000
_cell.angle_alpha   90.00
_cell.angle_beta   90.00
_cell.angle_gamma   90.00
#
_symmetry.space_group_name_H-M   'P 1'
#
loop_
_entity.id
_entity.type
_entity.pdbx_description
1 polymer ?
#
loop_
_entity_poly.entity_id
_entity_poly.type
_entity_poly.pdbx_seq_one_letter_code
_entity_poly.pdbx_strand_id
1 'polypeptide(L)'
;MEIVKSILDIPVQDPQAEFSSADLTWKKFGTVEHQDDVALIPYTRVNDFIIGECCNVECPSRFHIERGRKRSKGSVKEYKNDDYLEYKLYWCSFGPENYGEGGGILPSRKYRLNT
;
A
#
# COMPACT_ATOMS: atom_id res chain seq x y z
N MET A 1 -15.39 -4.99 -18.39
CA MET A 1 -15.07 -3.64 -17.87
C MET A 1 -14.26 -2.92 -18.92
N GLU A 2 -14.45 -1.61 -19.08
CA GLU A 2 -13.65 -0.80 -19.99
C GLU A 2 -12.20 -0.73 -19.50
N ILE A 3 -11.24 -0.92 -20.42
CA ILE A 3 -9.80 -0.85 -20.10
C ILE A 3 -9.36 0.60 -20.23
N VAL A 4 -8.91 1.15 -19.11
CA VAL A 4 -8.37 2.50 -19.02
C VAL A 4 -6.89 2.47 -19.38
N LYS A 5 -6.48 3.29 -20.34
CA LYS A 5 -5.08 3.33 -20.81
C LYS A 5 -4.23 4.38 -20.09
N SER A 6 -4.85 5.37 -19.45
CA SER A 6 -4.18 6.47 -18.75
C SER A 6 -4.65 6.55 -17.30
N ILE A 7 -3.70 6.70 -16.38
CA ILE A 7 -4.00 6.83 -14.95
C ILE A 7 -4.83 8.08 -14.64
N LEU A 8 -4.72 9.11 -15.48
CA LEU A 8 -5.45 10.38 -15.34
C LEU A 8 -6.96 10.24 -15.62
N ASP A 9 -7.36 9.18 -16.32
CA ASP A 9 -8.76 8.91 -16.65
C ASP A 9 -9.46 8.14 -15.51
N ILE A 10 -8.72 7.76 -14.46
CA ILE A 10 -9.24 7.03 -13.31
C ILE A 10 -9.65 8.05 -12.24
N PRO A 11 -10.90 8.02 -11.75
CA PRO A 11 -11.33 8.94 -10.71
C PRO A 11 -10.64 8.61 -9.38
N VAL A 12 -10.20 9.66 -8.68
CA VAL A 12 -9.70 9.56 -7.30
C VAL A 12 -10.88 9.36 -6.36
N GLN A 13 -10.81 8.34 -5.52
CA GLN A 13 -11.86 7.94 -4.58
C GLN A 13 -11.45 8.32 -3.16
N ASP A 14 -12.34 9.01 -2.44
CA ASP A 14 -12.12 9.42 -1.05
C ASP A 14 -13.32 9.05 -0.17
N PRO A 15 -13.40 7.78 0.29
CA PRO A 15 -14.43 7.34 1.23
C PRO A 15 -14.32 8.12 2.56
N GLN A 16 -15.44 8.42 3.23
CA GLN A 16 -15.45 9.27 4.44
C GLN A 16 -14.82 8.61 5.69
N ALA A 17 -14.91 7.29 5.84
CA ALA A 17 -14.42 6.54 7.01
C ALA A 17 -13.14 5.76 6.69
N GLU A 18 -12.65 4.95 7.63
CA GLU A 18 -11.72 3.86 7.32
C GLU A 18 -12.37 2.93 6.29
N PHE A 19 -11.61 2.47 5.31
CA PHE A 19 -12.13 1.74 4.15
C PHE A 19 -11.17 0.66 3.70
N SER A 20 -11.68 -0.27 2.91
CA SER A 20 -10.97 -1.46 2.43
C SER A 20 -11.06 -1.55 0.91
N SER A 21 -10.42 -2.56 0.34
CA SER A 21 -10.50 -2.94 -1.07
C SER A 21 -11.94 -3.14 -1.53
N ALA A 22 -12.82 -3.63 -0.65
CA ALA A 22 -14.24 -3.86 -0.96
C ALA A 22 -15.03 -2.55 -1.15
N ASP A 23 -14.54 -1.45 -0.57
CA ASP A 23 -15.18 -0.14 -0.64
C ASP A 23 -14.72 0.68 -1.86
N LEU A 24 -13.75 0.16 -2.63
CA LEU A 24 -13.19 0.80 -3.80
C LEU A 24 -13.82 0.27 -5.09
N THR A 25 -14.05 1.18 -6.02
CA THR A 25 -14.40 0.83 -7.41
C THR A 25 -13.13 0.58 -8.20
N TRP A 26 -12.88 -0.68 -8.51
CA TRP A 26 -11.71 -1.10 -9.29
C TRP A 26 -11.93 -0.89 -10.79
N LYS A 27 -10.86 -0.47 -11.48
CA LYS A 27 -10.82 -0.29 -12.94
C LYS A 27 -9.70 -1.15 -13.52
N LYS A 28 -9.94 -1.72 -14.70
CA LYS A 28 -8.90 -2.38 -15.48
C LYS A 28 -8.01 -1.31 -16.10
N PHE A 29 -6.73 -1.31 -15.75
CA PHE A 29 -5.73 -0.38 -16.26
C PHE A 29 -4.65 -1.13 -17.02
N GLY A 30 -4.27 -0.61 -18.20
CA GLY A 30 -3.17 -1.15 -18.99
C GLY A 30 -3.51 -1.33 -20.47
N THR A 31 -2.93 -2.36 -21.08
CA THR A 31 -3.12 -2.71 -22.49
C THR A 31 -4.03 -3.93 -22.61
N VAL A 32 -4.43 -4.30 -23.83
CA VAL A 32 -5.25 -5.50 -24.04
C VAL A 32 -4.54 -6.77 -23.53
N GLU A 33 -3.21 -6.81 -23.66
CA GLU A 33 -2.37 -7.95 -23.28
C GLU A 33 -2.00 -7.96 -21.79
N HIS A 34 -1.90 -6.79 -21.16
CA HIS A 34 -1.49 -6.64 -19.76
C HIS A 34 -2.41 -5.66 -19.04
N GLN A 35 -3.26 -6.20 -18.17
CA GLN A 35 -4.27 -5.44 -17.44
C GLN A 35 -4.17 -5.72 -15.95
N ASP A 36 -4.14 -4.65 -15.16
CA ASP A 36 -4.18 -4.71 -13.71
C ASP A 36 -5.50 -4.12 -13.19
N ASP A 37 -6.00 -4.61 -12.07
CA ASP A 37 -7.07 -3.95 -11.34
C ASP A 37 -6.47 -2.85 -10.47
N VAL A 38 -6.89 -1.61 -10.69
CA VAL A 38 -6.39 -0.45 -9.94
C VAL A 38 -7.52 0.44 -9.43
N ALA A 39 -7.25 1.13 -8.33
CA ALA A 39 -8.06 2.20 -7.78
C ALA A 39 -7.14 3.32 -7.28
N LEU A 40 -7.61 4.56 -7.37
CA LEU A 40 -6.85 5.74 -6.92
C LEU A 40 -7.46 6.30 -5.65
N ILE A 41 -6.63 6.59 -4.66
CA ILE A 41 -7.00 7.24 -3.40
C ILE A 41 -6.04 8.38 -3.07
N PRO A 42 -6.46 9.41 -2.31
CA PRO A 42 -5.56 10.43 -1.82
C PRO A 42 -4.45 9.82 -0.95
N TYR A 43 -3.21 10.30 -1.11
CA TYR A 43 -2.07 9.82 -0.32
C TYR A 43 -2.29 9.96 1.19
N THR A 44 -2.97 11.03 1.62
CA THR A 44 -3.30 11.29 3.03
C THR A 44 -4.19 10.20 3.63
N ARG A 45 -4.95 9.48 2.79
CA ARG A 45 -5.91 8.45 3.20
C ARG A 45 -5.34 7.03 3.17
N VAL A 46 -4.05 6.88 2.82
CA VAL A 46 -3.40 5.56 2.79
C VAL A 46 -3.43 4.86 4.14
N ASN A 47 -3.31 5.61 5.25
CA ASN A 47 -3.41 4.99 6.58
C ASN A 47 -4.84 4.50 6.87
N ASP A 48 -5.87 5.25 6.46
CA ASP A 48 -7.27 4.87 6.66
C ASP A 48 -7.62 3.61 5.86
N PHE A 49 -7.08 3.49 4.64
CA PHE A 49 -7.16 2.27 3.84
C PHE A 49 -6.50 1.07 4.53
N ILE A 50 -5.28 1.25 5.07
CA ILE A 50 -4.55 0.16 5.74
C ILE A 50 -5.29 -0.31 6.99
N ILE A 51 -5.84 0.62 7.78
CA ILE A 51 -6.61 0.27 8.98
C ILE A 51 -7.86 -0.51 8.58
N GLY A 52 -8.63 -0.01 7.60
CA GLY A 52 -9.83 -0.70 7.14
C GLY A 52 -9.54 -2.10 6.59
N GLU A 53 -8.47 -2.25 5.80
CA GLU A 53 -8.00 -3.56 5.34
C GLU A 53 -7.59 -4.51 6.48
N CYS A 54 -6.91 -4.01 7.51
CA CYS A 54 -6.50 -4.82 8.66
C CYS A 54 -7.68 -5.23 9.54
N CYS A 55 -8.75 -4.44 9.55
CA CYS A 55 -9.99 -4.72 10.29
C CYS A 55 -10.93 -5.68 9.56
N ASN A 56 -10.61 -6.09 8.33
CA ASN A 56 -11.41 -7.07 7.59
C ASN A 56 -11.25 -8.47 8.22
N VAL A 57 -12.32 -8.96 8.84
CA VAL A 57 -12.37 -10.28 9.49
C VAL A 57 -12.36 -11.44 8.49
N GLU A 58 -12.84 -11.24 7.26
CA GLU A 58 -12.88 -12.28 6.23
C GLU A 58 -11.50 -12.53 5.61
N CYS A 59 -10.69 -11.47 5.51
CA CYS A 59 -9.33 -11.55 4.98
C CYS A 59 -8.39 -10.69 5.84
N PRO A 60 -7.85 -11.22 6.95
CA PRO A 60 -6.99 -10.45 7.84
C PRO A 60 -5.66 -10.13 7.17
N SER A 61 -5.60 -8.99 6.49
CA SER A 61 -4.41 -8.43 5.88
C SER A 61 -3.48 -7.87 6.95
N ARG A 62 -2.19 -8.22 6.92
CA ARG A 62 -1.17 -7.60 7.79
C ARG A 62 -0.23 -6.77 6.96
N PHE A 63 -0.29 -5.46 7.17
CA PHE A 63 0.64 -4.53 6.56
C PHE A 63 1.85 -4.32 7.45
N HIS A 64 3.02 -4.48 6.87
CA HIS A 64 4.27 -4.00 7.42
C HIS A 64 4.60 -2.66 6.77
N ILE A 65 5.05 -1.72 7.61
CA ILE A 65 5.35 -0.35 7.19
C ILE A 65 6.78 -0.03 7.59
N GLU A 66 7.66 0.10 6.61
CA GLU A 66 9.03 0.56 6.80
C GLU A 66 9.15 2.03 6.42
N ARG A 67 9.99 2.76 7.13
CA ARG A 67 10.24 4.18 6.88
C ARG A 67 11.75 4.41 6.82
N GLY A 68 12.28 4.72 5.64
CA GLY A 68 13.66 5.19 5.49
C GLY A 68 13.76 6.68 5.81
N ARG A 69 14.92 7.15 6.31
CA ARG A 69 15.17 8.56 6.59
C ARG A 69 16.57 8.95 6.12
N LYS A 70 16.71 10.01 5.30
CA LYS A 70 17.98 10.35 4.63
C LYS A 70 18.85 11.40 5.34
N ARG A 71 18.31 12.25 6.23
CA ARG A 71 19.12 13.36 6.81
C ARG A 71 19.47 13.15 8.28
N SER A 72 20.68 13.60 8.65
CA SER A 72 21.15 13.66 10.03
C SER A 72 20.34 14.71 10.82
N LYS A 73 19.91 14.32 12.02
CA LYS A 73 19.11 15.14 12.94
C LYS A 73 19.87 16.43 13.29
N GLY A 74 19.24 17.59 13.13
CA GLY A 74 19.86 18.90 13.40
C GLY A 74 20.49 19.59 12.20
N SER A 75 20.37 19.01 11.00
CA SER A 75 20.74 19.68 9.74
C SER A 75 19.79 20.83 9.35
N VAL A 76 18.64 20.98 10.04
CA VAL A 76 17.63 22.00 9.74
C VAL A 76 17.13 22.65 11.04
N LYS A 77 16.99 23.99 11.04
CA LYS A 77 16.59 24.82 12.21
C LYS A 77 15.10 24.71 12.57
N GLU A 78 14.23 24.48 11.59
CA GLU A 78 12.80 24.20 11.76
C GLU A 78 12.42 23.08 10.78
N TYR A 79 11.55 22.15 11.18
CA TYR A 79 11.15 21.05 10.31
C TYR A 79 9.67 20.65 10.51
N LYS A 80 9.03 20.21 9.43
CA LYS A 80 7.73 19.54 9.41
C LYS A 80 7.91 18.02 9.57
N ASN A 81 6.83 17.33 9.94
CA ASN A 81 6.86 15.90 10.33
C ASN A 81 7.54 14.95 9.33
N ASP A 82 7.54 15.27 8.02
CA ASP A 82 8.06 14.39 6.97
C ASP A 82 9.42 14.83 6.38
N ASP A 83 10.03 15.91 6.89
CA ASP A 83 11.22 16.55 6.26
C ASP A 83 12.50 15.70 6.30
N TYR A 84 12.49 14.63 7.09
CA TYR A 84 13.59 13.67 7.19
C TYR A 84 13.24 12.31 6.58
N LEU A 85 12.03 12.11 6.02
CA LEU A 85 11.56 10.85 5.48
C LEU A 85 12.10 10.63 4.05
N GLU A 86 12.83 9.52 3.84
CA GLU A 86 13.35 9.12 2.53
C GLU A 86 12.33 8.27 1.76
N TYR A 87 11.67 7.33 2.44
CA TYR A 87 10.59 6.53 1.88
C TYR A 87 9.68 6.02 2.98
N LYS A 88 8.46 5.65 2.60
CA LYS A 88 7.55 4.81 3.41
C LYS A 88 7.15 3.63 2.54
N LEU A 89 7.68 2.45 2.84
CA LEU A 89 7.41 1.21 2.14
C LEU A 89 6.29 0.47 2.88
N TYR A 90 5.25 0.09 2.17
CA TYR A 90 4.17 -0.74 2.69
C TYR A 90 4.23 -2.10 2.00
N TRP A 91 4.23 -3.19 2.75
CA TRP A 91 4.03 -4.53 2.19
C TRP A 91 2.98 -5.29 2.99
N CYS A 92 2.00 -5.83 2.27
CA CYS A 92 1.04 -6.74 2.85
C CYS A 92 1.64 -8.14 2.83
N SER A 93 1.78 -8.77 3.99
CA SER A 93 1.83 -10.22 4.07
C SER A 93 0.42 -10.71 4.28
N PHE A 94 -0.03 -11.65 3.47
CA PHE A 94 -1.18 -12.46 3.86
C PHE A 94 -0.89 -13.09 5.23
N GLY A 95 -1.89 -13.15 6.11
CA GLY A 95 -1.72 -13.66 7.47
C GLY A 95 -1.03 -15.04 7.50
N PRO A 96 -0.48 -15.45 8.66
CA PRO A 96 0.32 -16.66 8.82
C PRO A 96 -0.33 -17.98 8.37
N GLU A 97 -1.60 -17.96 7.97
CA GLU A 97 -2.37 -19.11 7.51
C GLU A 97 -2.64 -19.14 5.99
N ASN A 98 -2.06 -18.23 5.20
CA ASN A 98 -2.24 -18.29 3.74
C ASN A 98 -1.33 -19.37 3.12
N TYR A 99 -1.81 -20.61 3.12
CA TYR A 99 -1.18 -21.79 2.51
C TYR A 99 -1.31 -21.86 0.96
N GLY A 100 -1.77 -20.78 0.31
CA GLY A 100 -1.78 -20.69 -1.15
C GLY A 100 -0.37 -20.67 -1.76
N GLU A 101 -0.27 -21.00 -3.05
CA GLU A 101 0.98 -20.92 -3.82
C GLU A 101 1.57 -19.49 -3.72
N GLY A 102 2.77 -19.35 -3.15
CA GLY A 102 3.44 -18.05 -2.95
C GLY A 102 3.36 -17.45 -1.54
N GLY A 103 2.47 -17.94 -0.68
CA GLY A 103 2.31 -17.46 0.71
C GLY A 103 3.46 -17.84 1.67
N GLY A 104 4.31 -18.80 1.28
CA GLY A 104 5.47 -19.22 2.08
C GLY A 104 6.65 -18.24 2.09
N ILE A 105 6.70 -17.30 1.14
CA ILE A 105 7.77 -16.30 1.04
C ILE A 105 7.31 -15.02 1.74
N LEU A 106 7.50 -14.98 3.05
CA LEU A 106 7.41 -13.73 3.79
C LEU A 106 8.57 -12.81 3.35
N PRO A 107 8.30 -11.56 2.90
CA PRO A 107 9.33 -10.60 2.49
C PRO A 107 10.40 -10.37 3.57
N SER A 108 10.01 -10.52 4.84
CA SER A 108 10.88 -10.39 6.01
C SER A 108 12.03 -11.41 6.07
N ARG A 109 11.92 -12.56 5.36
CA ARG A 109 12.97 -13.59 5.38
C ARG A 109 14.13 -13.31 4.41
N LYS A 110 13.94 -12.49 3.37
CA LYS A 110 15.02 -12.17 2.41
C LYS A 110 15.97 -11.08 2.88
N TYR A 111 15.57 -10.27 3.87
CA TYR A 111 16.43 -9.22 4.47
C TYR A 111 17.25 -9.68 5.67
N ARG A 112 17.22 -10.98 6.02
CA ARG A 112 18.18 -11.56 6.97
C ARG A 112 19.43 -12.05 6.21
N LEU A 113 20.05 -11.17 5.43
CA LEU A 113 21.41 -11.37 4.95
C LEU A 113 22.36 -10.81 6.01
N ASN A 114 23.01 -11.74 6.72
CA ASN A 114 24.19 -11.58 7.56
C ASN A 114 24.04 -10.76 8.85
N THR A 115 23.80 -11.46 9.97
CA THR A 115 24.70 -11.48 11.15
C THR A 115 24.50 -12.80 11.88
#